data_AF-A0A290S2W7-F1
#
_entry.id   AF-A0A290S2W7-F1
#
_cell.length_a   1.000
_cell.length_b   1.000
_cell.length_c   1.000
_cell.angle_alpha   90.00
_cell.angle_beta   90.00
_cell.angle_gamma   90.00
#
_symmetry.space_group_name_H-M   'P 1'
#
loop_
_entity.id
_entity.type
_entity.pdbx_description
1 polymer ?
#
loop_
_entity_poly.entity_id
_entity_poly.type
_entity_poly.pdbx_seq_one_letter_code
_entity_poly.pdbx_strand_id
1 'polypeptide(L)'
;MNKICLLIVIIFFTGCSSSKNIAEKNNVNLVELENSAESAYMAGHLDMAEGLYRKLLKNKDNYAPAWFRLGNIYTRSGRLDAGVSAYQRCLQLDQQHTKAWYNLAITRMRQSTDILIEAQKHVDPNSKAKKQMDDLFLELMRLQTGQSKAGT
;
A
#
# COMPACT_ATOMS: atom_id res chain seq x y z
N MET A 1 42.47 41.97 -61.39
CA MET A 1 43.41 40.95 -60.89
C MET A 1 42.62 39.88 -60.15
N ASN A 2 42.72 38.63 -60.64
CA ASN A 2 42.56 37.30 -60.01
C ASN A 2 41.36 37.05 -59.08
N LYS A 3 40.34 36.26 -59.48
CA LYS A 3 40.24 34.79 -59.65
C LYS A 3 40.30 33.97 -58.35
N ILE A 4 39.48 32.91 -58.33
CA ILE A 4 39.27 31.82 -57.33
C ILE A 4 38.07 32.14 -56.42
N CYS A 5 36.83 31.66 -56.63
CA CYS A 5 36.31 30.39 -57.14
C CYS A 5 36.78 29.18 -56.31
N LEU A 6 36.04 28.87 -55.24
CA LEU A 6 36.00 27.53 -54.66
C LEU A 6 34.54 27.17 -54.32
N LEU A 7 33.93 26.40 -55.22
CA LEU A 7 32.86 25.45 -54.90
C LEU A 7 33.43 24.32 -54.03
N ILE A 8 32.56 23.65 -53.26
CA ILE A 8 32.60 22.25 -52.73
C ILE A 8 32.05 22.29 -51.28
N VAL A 9 31.11 21.48 -50.79
CA VAL A 9 30.27 20.39 -51.31
C VAL A 9 29.11 20.24 -50.30
N ILE A 10 27.92 19.92 -50.80
CA ILE A 10 26.75 19.52 -50.01
C ILE A 10 27.05 18.21 -49.27
N ILE A 11 26.86 18.15 -47.95
CA ILE A 11 26.55 16.90 -47.26
C ILE A 11 25.28 17.11 -46.43
N PHE A 12 24.22 16.49 -46.91
CA PHE A 12 23.06 16.11 -46.12
C PHE A 12 23.52 15.32 -44.90
N PHE A 13 23.23 15.80 -43.70
CA PHE A 13 22.85 14.90 -42.61
C PHE A 13 21.57 15.42 -41.98
N THR A 14 20.48 14.91 -42.53
CA THR A 14 19.30 14.54 -41.76
C THR A 14 19.76 13.74 -40.54
N GLY A 15 20.06 14.44 -39.45
CA GLY A 15 20.30 13.89 -38.13
C GLY A 15 18.96 13.66 -37.46
N CYS A 16 18.42 12.47 -37.67
CA CYS A 16 17.20 11.94 -37.09
C CYS A 16 17.01 12.27 -35.60
N SER A 17 15.77 12.67 -35.27
CA SER A 17 14.99 12.18 -34.15
C SER A 17 15.72 11.23 -33.18
N SER A 18 16.19 11.75 -32.05
CA SER A 18 16.57 10.90 -30.90
C SER A 18 16.25 11.52 -29.54
N SER A 19 15.37 12.53 -29.48
CA SER A 19 14.80 12.97 -28.19
C SER A 19 13.56 12.17 -27.77
N LYS A 20 12.97 11.37 -28.67
CA LYS A 20 11.81 10.51 -28.34
C LYS A 20 12.18 9.15 -27.73
N ASN A 21 13.43 8.71 -27.83
CA ASN A 21 13.85 7.36 -27.41
C ASN A 21 14.49 7.28 -26.01
N ILE A 22 14.64 8.42 -25.31
CA ILE A 22 15.10 8.43 -23.91
C ILE A 22 13.90 8.44 -22.95
N ALA A 23 12.75 8.97 -23.36
CA ALA A 23 11.52 8.96 -22.58
C ALA A 23 10.76 7.62 -22.65
N GLU A 24 10.92 6.84 -23.74
CA GLU A 24 10.27 5.52 -23.87
C GLU A 24 10.97 4.40 -23.10
N LYS A 25 12.27 4.55 -22.79
CA LYS A 25 13.07 3.51 -22.13
C LYS A 25 12.76 3.34 -20.63
N ASN A 26 11.97 4.23 -20.05
CA ASN A 26 11.55 4.19 -18.64
C ASN A 26 10.06 3.99 -18.43
N ASN A 27 9.31 3.59 -19.48
CA ASN A 27 7.92 3.18 -19.31
C ASN A 27 7.90 1.81 -18.63
N VAL A 28 8.12 1.78 -17.32
CA VAL A 28 7.81 0.61 -16.49
C VAL A 28 6.39 0.22 -16.87
N ASN A 29 6.23 -0.94 -17.50
CA ASN A 29 4.91 -1.40 -17.90
C ASN A 29 4.09 -1.56 -16.62
N LEU A 30 3.24 -0.58 -16.32
CA LEU A 30 2.54 -0.50 -15.04
C LEU A 30 1.63 -1.73 -14.85
N VAL A 31 1.15 -2.31 -15.95
CA VAL A 31 0.39 -3.56 -15.94
C VAL A 31 1.25 -4.73 -15.51
N GLU A 32 2.47 -4.84 -16.04
CA GLU A 32 3.41 -5.90 -15.64
C GLU A 32 3.89 -5.73 -14.19
N LEU A 33 4.12 -4.48 -13.77
CA LEU A 33 4.44 -4.14 -12.39
C LEU A 33 3.30 -4.51 -11.44
N GLU A 34 2.06 -4.22 -11.82
CA GLU A 34 0.86 -4.59 -11.06
C GLU A 34 0.70 -6.11 -10.96
N ASN A 35 0.81 -6.82 -12.10
CA ASN A 35 0.72 -8.27 -12.14
C ASN A 35 1.80 -8.93 -11.27
N SER A 36 3.02 -8.41 -11.30
CA SER A 36 4.12 -8.87 -10.45
C SER A 36 3.84 -8.60 -8.97
N ALA A 37 3.32 -7.41 -8.63
CA ALA A 37 2.95 -7.04 -7.27
C ALA A 37 1.86 -7.97 -6.72
N GLU A 38 0.85 -8.26 -7.54
CA GLU A 38 -0.24 -9.15 -7.17
C GLU A 38 0.22 -10.60 -7.04
N SER A 39 1.05 -11.08 -7.97
CA SER A 39 1.65 -12.42 -7.89
C SER A 39 2.47 -12.60 -6.60
N ALA A 40 3.33 -11.63 -6.26
CA ALA A 40 4.09 -11.65 -5.01
C ALA A 40 3.19 -11.61 -3.78
N TYR A 41 2.11 -10.82 -3.81
CA TYR A 41 1.13 -10.75 -2.71
C TYR A 41 0.40 -12.07 -2.51
N MET A 42 -0.03 -12.72 -3.59
CA MET A 42 -0.72 -14.02 -3.55
C MET A 42 0.22 -15.14 -3.11
N ALA A 43 1.50 -15.08 -3.50
CA ALA A 43 2.53 -15.99 -3.03
C ALA A 43 2.94 -15.76 -1.55
N GLY A 44 2.45 -14.69 -0.91
CA GLY A 44 2.80 -14.35 0.47
C GLY A 44 4.17 -13.71 0.63
N HIS A 45 4.85 -13.36 -0.46
CA HIS A 45 6.11 -12.61 -0.44
C HIS A 45 5.84 -11.12 -0.14
N LEU A 46 5.43 -10.83 1.09
CA LEU A 46 4.88 -9.53 1.49
C LEU A 46 5.86 -8.36 1.31
N ASP A 47 7.15 -8.57 1.59
CA ASP A 47 8.17 -7.52 1.43
C ASP A 47 8.39 -7.17 -0.05
N MET A 48 8.42 -8.19 -0.92
CA MET A 48 8.50 -7.99 -2.36
C MET A 48 7.25 -7.28 -2.89
N ALA A 49 6.06 -7.73 -2.48
CA ALA A 49 4.80 -7.13 -2.85
C ALA A 49 4.73 -5.65 -2.41
N GLU A 50 5.17 -5.33 -1.19
CA GLU A 50 5.24 -3.96 -0.69
C GLU A 50 6.11 -3.09 -1.60
N GLY A 51 7.32 -3.56 -1.93
CA GLY A 51 8.24 -2.83 -2.79
C GLY A 51 7.63 -2.53 -4.17
N LEU A 52 6.96 -3.52 -4.76
CA LEU A 52 6.31 -3.39 -6.07
C LEU A 52 5.10 -2.44 -6.02
N TYR A 53 4.23 -2.55 -5.01
CA TYR A 53 3.11 -1.63 -4.83
C TYR A 53 3.57 -0.20 -4.56
N ARG A 54 4.63 0.00 -3.76
CA ARG A 54 5.24 1.33 -3.56
C ARG A 54 5.81 1.89 -4.87
N LYS A 55 6.47 1.06 -5.69
CA LYS A 55 6.95 1.48 -7.01
C LYS A 55 5.79 1.87 -7.93
N LEU A 56 4.68 1.14 -7.88
CA LEU A 56 3.49 1.47 -8.66
C LEU A 56 2.91 2.81 -8.23
N LEU A 57 2.81 3.06 -6.93
CA LEU A 57 2.33 4.34 -6.37
C LEU A 57 3.28 5.52 -6.62
N LYS A 58 4.58 5.29 -6.85
CA LYS A 58 5.49 6.35 -7.33
C LYS A 58 5.15 6.84 -8.74
N ASN A 59 4.55 5.97 -9.57
CA ASN A 59 4.14 6.30 -10.94
C ASN A 59 2.66 6.72 -11.02
N LYS A 60 1.82 6.18 -10.13
CA LYS A 60 0.37 6.43 -10.07
C LYS A 60 -0.08 6.52 -8.61
N ASP A 61 0.08 7.70 -8.02
CA ASP A 61 -0.19 7.95 -6.60
C ASP A 61 -1.69 7.85 -6.23
N ASN A 62 -2.57 8.04 -7.21
CA ASN A 62 -4.03 7.98 -7.11
C ASN A 62 -4.61 6.59 -7.41
N TYR A 63 -3.85 5.51 -7.20
CA TYR A 63 -4.31 4.16 -7.43
C TYR A 63 -4.85 3.46 -6.17
N ALA A 64 -6.17 3.53 -5.95
CA ALA A 64 -6.83 2.98 -4.77
C ALA A 64 -6.54 1.48 -4.51
N PRO A 65 -6.53 0.58 -5.53
CA PRO A 65 -6.22 -0.83 -5.33
C PRO A 65 -4.83 -1.10 -4.73
N ALA A 66 -3.81 -0.33 -5.12
CA ALA A 66 -2.47 -0.47 -4.55
C ALA A 66 -2.42 -0.02 -3.09
N TRP A 67 -3.10 1.07 -2.74
CA TRP A 67 -3.24 1.49 -1.34
C TRP A 67 -3.98 0.44 -0.50
N PHE A 68 -5.04 -0.17 -1.02
CA PHE A 68 -5.73 -1.27 -0.35
C PHE A 68 -4.81 -2.48 -0.12
N ARG A 69 -4.02 -2.86 -1.13
CA ARG A 69 -3.06 -3.97 -1.02
C ARG A 69 -1.94 -3.68 -0.03
N LEU A 70 -1.39 -2.45 -0.01
CA LEU A 70 -0.46 -2.02 1.03
C LEU A 70 -1.08 -2.09 2.42
N GLY A 71 -2.34 -1.67 2.58
CA GLY A 71 -3.08 -1.82 3.83
C GLY A 71 -3.11 -3.28 4.32
N ASN A 72 -3.44 -4.21 3.42
CA ASN A 72 -3.44 -5.64 3.72
C ASN A 72 -2.05 -6.14 4.12
N ILE A 73 -1.01 -5.75 3.36
CA ILE A 73 0.38 -6.14 3.62
C ILE A 73 0.82 -5.67 5.01
N TYR A 74 0.68 -4.38 5.32
CA TYR A 74 1.08 -3.82 6.60
C TYR A 74 0.34 -4.46 7.77
N THR A 75 -0.97 -4.67 7.62
CA THR A 75 -1.81 -5.29 8.65
C THR A 75 -1.39 -6.74 8.92
N ARG A 76 -1.05 -7.51 7.87
CA ARG A 76 -0.56 -8.90 7.98
C ARG A 76 0.85 -8.96 8.59
N SER A 77 1.69 -7.96 8.34
CA SER A 77 3.02 -7.82 8.95
C SER A 77 2.99 -7.19 10.36
N GLY A 78 1.83 -6.96 10.97
CA GLY A 78 1.72 -6.34 12.29
C GLY A 78 2.00 -4.83 12.35
N ARG A 79 2.25 -4.18 11.21
CA ARG A 79 2.47 -2.73 11.08
C ARG A 79 1.13 -2.01 11.01
N LEU A 80 0.36 -2.05 12.10
CA LEU A 80 -1.05 -1.64 12.12
C LEU A 80 -1.26 -0.17 11.74
N ASP A 81 -0.42 0.75 12.22
CA ASP A 81 -0.53 2.18 11.88
C ASP A 81 -0.36 2.43 10.38
N ALA A 82 0.65 1.81 9.77
CA ALA A 82 0.86 1.90 8.32
C ALA A 82 -0.33 1.30 7.55
N GLY A 83 -0.90 0.20 8.07
CA GLY A 83 -2.11 -0.42 7.53
C GLY A 83 -3.30 0.54 7.52
N VAL A 84 -3.57 1.17 8.67
CA VAL A 84 -4.60 2.21 8.81
C VAL A 84 -4.41 3.34 7.81
N SER A 85 -3.20 3.93 7.74
CA SER A 85 -2.93 5.03 6.82
C SER A 85 -3.15 4.63 5.36
N ALA A 86 -2.74 3.42 4.98
CA ALA A 86 -2.94 2.92 3.61
C ALA A 86 -4.43 2.68 3.29
N TYR A 87 -5.22 2.10 4.20
CA TYR A 87 -6.67 1.98 4.00
C TYR A 87 -7.36 3.34 3.93
N GLN A 88 -7.00 4.28 4.80
CA GLN A 88 -7.54 5.64 4.75
C GLN A 88 -7.22 6.31 3.41
N ARG A 89 -6.01 6.11 2.87
CA ARG A 89 -5.64 6.62 1.56
C ARG A 89 -6.43 5.96 0.43
N CYS A 90 -6.68 4.66 0.50
CA CYS A 90 -7.60 3.97 -0.42
C CYS A 90 -9.00 4.60 -0.37
N LEU A 91 -9.54 4.83 0.83
CA LEU A 91 -10.88 5.39 1.03
C LEU A 91 -11.01 6.86 0.64
N GLN A 92 -9.92 7.62 0.67
CA GLN A 92 -9.90 8.98 0.10
C GLN A 92 -10.09 8.98 -1.43
N LEU A 93 -9.60 7.94 -2.11
CA LEU A 93 -9.69 7.78 -3.57
C LEU A 93 -10.98 7.06 -4.00
N ASP A 94 -11.44 6.10 -3.20
CA ASP A 94 -12.68 5.35 -3.39
C ASP A 94 -13.41 5.18 -2.05
N GLN A 95 -14.33 6.11 -1.78
CA GLN A 95 -15.09 6.15 -0.53
C GLN A 95 -16.03 4.95 -0.35
N GLN A 96 -16.39 4.26 -1.43
CA GLN A 96 -17.31 3.13 -1.43
C GLN A 96 -16.59 1.78 -1.39
N HIS A 97 -15.26 1.78 -1.19
CA HIS A 97 -14.48 0.55 -1.15
C HIS A 97 -14.76 -0.30 0.11
N THR A 98 -15.82 -1.11 0.07
CA THR A 98 -16.34 -1.89 1.21
C THR A 98 -15.28 -2.74 1.92
N LYS A 99 -14.40 -3.40 1.16
CA LYS A 99 -13.32 -4.22 1.75
C LYS A 99 -12.30 -3.40 2.53
N ALA A 100 -12.07 -2.13 2.14
CA ALA A 100 -11.14 -1.26 2.83
C ALA A 100 -11.74 -0.75 4.14
N TRP A 101 -13.03 -0.41 4.16
CA TRP A 101 -13.76 -0.09 5.39
C TRP A 101 -13.73 -1.26 6.39
N TYR A 102 -14.05 -2.47 5.92
CA TYR A 102 -14.02 -3.66 6.76
C TYR A 102 -12.61 -3.91 7.33
N ASN A 103 -11.58 -3.93 6.48
CA ASN A 103 -10.22 -4.17 6.94
C ASN A 103 -9.69 -3.06 7.86
N LEU A 104 -10.07 -1.80 7.63
CA LEU A 104 -9.74 -0.68 8.51
C LEU A 104 -10.36 -0.90 9.91
N ALA A 105 -11.63 -1.30 9.98
CA ALA A 105 -12.29 -1.57 11.26
C ALA A 105 -11.58 -2.70 12.03
N ILE A 106 -11.29 -3.82 11.38
CA ILE A 106 -10.55 -4.94 11.99
C ILE A 106 -9.16 -4.50 12.45
N THR A 107 -8.46 -3.69 11.64
CA THR A 107 -7.12 -3.17 12.00
C THR A 107 -7.19 -2.26 13.22
N ARG A 108 -8.17 -1.36 13.30
CA ARG A 108 -8.39 -0.51 14.47
C ARG A 108 -8.74 -1.31 15.72
N MET A 109 -9.55 -2.37 15.59
CA MET A 109 -9.84 -3.26 16.72
C MET A 109 -8.57 -3.94 17.24
N ARG A 110 -7.68 -4.38 16.35
CA ARG A 110 -6.37 -4.94 16.76
C ARG A 110 -5.53 -3.92 17.50
N GLN A 111 -5.48 -2.66 17.05
CA GLN A 111 -4.80 -1.59 17.79
C GLN A 111 -5.40 -1.38 19.18
N SER A 112 -6.73 -1.39 19.30
CA SER A 112 -7.40 -1.29 20.60
C SER A 112 -7.04 -2.46 21.51
N THR A 113 -6.97 -3.69 20.97
CA THR A 113 -6.52 -4.87 21.73
C THR A 113 -5.08 -4.69 22.24
N ASP A 114 -4.15 -4.25 21.40
CA ASP A 114 -2.75 -4.03 21.78
C ASP A 114 -2.63 -2.96 22.89
N ILE A 115 -3.41 -1.89 22.78
CA ILE A 115 -3.48 -0.82 23.80
C ILE A 115 -4.05 -1.36 25.11
N LEU A 116 -5.09 -2.20 25.07
CA LEU A 116 -5.68 -2.80 26.28
C LEU A 116 -4.70 -3.71 27.00
N ILE A 117 -3.97 -4.56 26.26
CA ILE A 117 -2.93 -5.42 26.83
C ILE A 117 -1.88 -4.60 27.56
N GLU A 118 -1.45 -3.47 26.96
CA GLU A 118 -0.49 -2.59 27.61
C GLU A 118 -1.09 -1.91 28.84
N ALA A 119 -2.29 -1.33 28.73
CA ALA A 119 -2.97 -0.65 29.82
C ALA A 119 -3.19 -1.56 31.05
N GLN A 120 -3.50 -2.84 30.82
CA GLN A 120 -3.67 -3.85 31.88
C GLN A 120 -2.41 -4.06 32.73
N LYS A 121 -1.22 -3.75 32.22
CA LYS A 121 0.05 -3.86 32.98
C LYS A 121 0.22 -2.73 34.01
N HIS A 122 -0.50 -1.63 33.84
CA HIS A 122 -0.33 -0.40 34.63
C HIS A 122 -1.48 -0.13 35.61
N VAL A 123 -2.47 -1.03 35.68
CA VAL A 123 -3.66 -0.86 36.51
C VAL A 123 -3.63 -1.81 37.71
N ASP A 124 -4.15 -1.37 38.86
CA ASP A 124 -4.32 -2.22 40.03
C ASP A 124 -5.16 -3.47 39.68
N PRO A 125 -4.64 -4.70 39.90
CA PRO A 125 -5.33 -5.95 39.60
C PRO A 125 -6.71 -6.09 40.25
N ASN A 126 -6.94 -5.46 41.40
CA ASN A 126 -8.20 -5.56 42.15
C ASN A 126 -9.17 -4.43 41.84
N SER A 127 -8.80 -3.51 40.94
CA SER A 127 -9.64 -2.37 40.60
C SER A 127 -10.81 -2.74 39.68
N LYS A 128 -11.89 -1.95 39.78
CA LYS A 128 -13.01 -2.01 38.82
C LYS A 128 -12.53 -1.80 37.38
N ALA A 129 -11.53 -0.93 37.18
CA ALA A 129 -10.96 -0.63 35.87
C ALA A 129 -10.30 -1.87 35.24
N LYS A 130 -9.53 -2.66 36.01
CA LYS A 130 -8.94 -3.91 35.53
C LYS A 130 -10.01 -4.88 35.02
N LYS A 131 -11.07 -5.09 35.81
CA LYS A 131 -12.18 -5.97 35.42
C LYS A 131 -12.83 -5.52 34.10
N GLN A 132 -13.09 -4.22 33.95
CA GLN A 132 -13.68 -3.67 32.72
C GLN A 132 -12.76 -3.86 31.51
N MET A 133 -11.45 -3.69 31.67
CA MET A 133 -10.47 -3.93 30.60
C MET A 133 -10.43 -5.41 30.20
N ASP A 134 -10.54 -6.34 31.16
CA ASP A 134 -10.57 -7.77 30.90
C ASP A 134 -11.82 -8.17 30.12
N ASP A 135 -12.99 -7.68 30.53
CA ASP A 135 -14.26 -7.93 29.84
C ASP A 135 -14.20 -7.43 28.39
N LEU A 136 -13.69 -6.21 28.18
CA LEU A 136 -13.54 -5.62 26.85
C LEU A 136 -12.52 -6.38 25.99
N PHE A 137 -11.39 -6.79 26.58
CA PHE A 137 -10.39 -7.60 25.88
C PHE A 137 -10.99 -8.91 25.37
N LEU A 138 -11.74 -9.63 26.21
CA LEU A 138 -12.40 -10.87 25.84
C LEU A 138 -13.42 -10.65 24.71
N GLU A 139 -14.18 -9.56 24.76
CA GLU A 139 -15.15 -9.23 23.71
C GLU A 139 -14.47 -8.93 22.38
N LEU A 140 -13.40 -8.13 22.37
CA LEU A 140 -12.62 -7.83 21.17
C LEU A 140 -11.98 -9.09 20.58
N MET A 141 -11.39 -9.96 21.42
CA MET A 141 -10.81 -11.22 21.00
C MET A 141 -11.85 -12.15 20.35
N ARG A 142 -13.07 -12.18 20.90
CA ARG A 142 -14.18 -12.95 20.33
C ARG A 142 -14.58 -12.45 18.94
N LEU A 143 -14.67 -11.13 18.77
CA LEU A 143 -15.01 -10.52 17.47
C LEU A 143 -13.91 -10.74 16.43
N GLN A 144 -12.64 -10.74 16.85
CA GLN A 144 -11.49 -10.96 15.96
C GLN A 144 -11.33 -12.41 15.51
N THR A 145 -11.63 -13.38 16.37
CA THR A 145 -11.48 -14.81 16.06
C THR A 145 -12.64 -15.40 15.28
N GLY A 146 -13.65 -14.59 14.93
CA GLY A 146 -14.84 -15.05 14.22
C GLY A 146 -15.74 -15.97 15.05
N GLN A 147 -15.48 -16.10 16.36
CA GLN A 147 -16.38 -16.78 17.29
C GLN A 147 -17.54 -15.85 17.66
N SER A 148 -18.30 -15.43 16.65
CA SER A 148 -19.67 -15.00 16.89
C SER A 148 -20.42 -16.21 17.44
N LYS A 149 -21.18 -16.05 18.53
CA LYS A 149 -22.15 -17.07 18.94
C LYS A 149 -23.09 -17.27 17.74
N ALA A 150 -22.85 -18.32 16.96
CA ALA A 150 -23.89 -18.97 16.21
C ALA A 150 -24.84 -19.55 17.27
N GLY A 151 -25.95 -18.86 17.52
CA GLY A 151 -26.94 -19.25 18.51
C GLY A 151 -27.53 -18.05 19.23
N THR A 152 -28.52 -17.41 18.61
CA THR A 152 -29.96 -17.69 18.82
C THR A 152 -30.75 -17.06 17.69
#